data_AF-A0A068RDL8-F1
#
_entry.id   AF-A0A068RDL8-F1
#
_cell.length_a   1.000
_cell.length_b   1.000
_cell.length_c   1.000
_cell.angle_alpha   90.00
_cell.angle_beta   90.00
_cell.angle_gamma   90.00
#
_symmetry.space_group_name_H-M   'P 1'
#
loop_
_entity.id
_entity.type
_entity.pdbx_description
1 polymer ?
#
loop_
_entity_poly.entity_id
_entity_poly.type
_entity_poly.pdbx_seq_one_letter_code
_entity_poly.pdbx_strand_id
1 'polypeptide(L)'
;MPPKGKAIDISSSSVVDLKAQLAQHTEEFQRIRAGAKYGRASTRPTDKKPTVWARQNKGVSSRSKRDEVQHMDEVESHSLERSRETLERKAKLYEEMRKRIHSDDEDDDEEGYLIDFDRKYWEEREHQDTKKRKTREEKDIPAPEVNDDDDPWVEYEDEFGRTRTIRKSQLPQQRERSPSPSPSRSPSPMNDDKFEPADRASIRHYDSTREVRTRGVGFYQFALDEEERDEQMQRLNEIRQETEMARKNAKSVAERRKAMLQKNAQRIHARRAQLQAKRRNDPQQQQSQSQSQFTVNEESVSKFLKAVRSNLES
;
A
#
# COMPACT_ATOMS: atom_id res chain seq x y z
N MET A 1 13.43 14.28 38.03
CA MET A 1 13.30 15.48 37.17
C MET A 1 14.25 15.33 36.00
N PRO A 2 13.77 15.21 34.75
CA PRO A 2 14.65 15.17 33.59
C PRO A 2 15.30 16.56 33.40
N PRO A 3 16.56 16.63 32.94
CA PRO A 3 17.22 17.92 32.70
C PRO A 3 16.52 18.64 31.54
N LYS A 4 16.09 19.88 31.79
CA LYS A 4 15.49 20.77 30.78
C LYS A 4 16.42 20.86 29.56
N GLY A 5 15.88 20.61 28.36
CA GLY A 5 16.61 20.71 27.11
C GLY A 5 17.29 22.07 26.98
N LYS A 6 18.56 22.08 26.57
CA LYS A 6 19.34 23.31 26.38
C LYS A 6 18.65 24.16 25.33
N ALA A 7 18.19 25.36 25.71
CA ALA A 7 17.72 26.36 24.78
C ALA A 7 18.87 26.67 23.80
N ILE A 8 18.63 26.45 22.51
CA ILE A 8 19.58 26.84 21.48
C ILE A 8 19.46 28.36 21.38
N ASP A 9 20.48 29.07 21.82
CA ASP A 9 20.52 30.53 21.80
C ASP A 9 20.88 30.96 20.37
N ILE A 10 19.87 31.10 19.52
CA ILE A 10 20.04 31.48 18.12
C ILE A 10 20.12 33.00 18.06
N SER A 11 21.25 33.54 17.60
CA SER A 11 21.38 35.00 17.43
C SER A 11 20.37 35.53 16.40
N SER A 12 19.83 36.71 16.65
CA SER A 12 18.87 37.38 15.74
C SER A 12 19.44 37.55 14.32
N SER A 13 20.76 37.74 14.19
CA SER A 13 21.46 37.79 12.91
C SER A 13 21.42 36.45 12.17
N SER A 14 21.52 35.32 12.88
CA SER A 14 21.46 33.99 12.28
C SER A 14 20.06 33.65 11.77
N VAL A 15 19.01 34.18 12.41
CA VAL A 15 17.62 34.04 11.94
C VAL A 15 17.39 34.84 10.65
N VAL A 16 17.98 36.03 10.55
CA VAL A 16 17.91 36.87 9.35
C VAL A 16 18.68 36.23 8.19
N ASP A 17 19.85 35.66 8.45
CA ASP A 17 20.64 34.95 7.43
C ASP A 17 19.92 33.69 6.94
N LEU A 18 19.35 32.90 7.85
CA LEU A 18 18.50 31.76 7.48
C LEU A 18 17.31 32.18 6.62
N LYS A 19 16.65 33.29 6.97
CA LYS A 19 15.53 33.83 6.19
C LYS A 19 15.98 34.31 4.81
N ALA A 20 17.17 34.90 4.71
CA ALA A 20 17.76 35.32 3.44
C ALA A 20 18.09 34.11 2.55
N GLN A 21 18.71 33.06 3.10
CA GLN A 21 18.99 31.81 2.38
C GLN A 21 17.69 31.12 1.93
N LEU A 22 16.67 31.08 2.78
CA LEU A 22 15.36 30.51 2.45
C LEU A 22 14.70 31.31 1.31
N ALA A 23 14.78 32.64 1.36
CA ALA A 23 14.28 33.50 0.29
C ALA A 23 15.02 33.25 -1.04
N GLN A 24 16.35 33.17 -1.03
CA GLN A 24 17.18 32.85 -2.20
C GLN A 24 16.77 31.51 -2.82
N HIS A 25 16.67 30.45 -2.01
CA HIS A 25 16.24 29.12 -2.49
C HIS A 25 14.82 29.12 -3.06
N THR A 26 13.89 29.87 -2.44
CA THR A 26 12.53 29.97 -2.96
C THR A 26 12.47 30.74 -4.28
N GLU A 27 13.31 31.76 -4.45
CA GLU A 27 13.42 32.52 -5.70
C GLU A 27 14.04 31.67 -6.80
N GLU A 28 15.12 30.94 -6.52
CA GLU A 28 15.72 29.98 -7.44
C GLU A 28 14.71 28.91 -7.88
N PHE A 29 13.94 28.36 -6.94
CA PHE A 29 12.90 27.40 -7.26
C PHE A 29 11.81 28.01 -8.14
N GLN A 30 11.40 29.25 -7.89
CA GLN A 30 10.43 29.96 -8.72
C GLN A 30 11.00 30.29 -10.11
N ARG A 31 12.27 30.67 -10.22
CA ARG A 31 12.96 30.91 -11.50
C ARG A 31 13.07 29.63 -12.33
N ILE A 32 13.44 28.50 -11.71
CA ILE A 32 13.47 27.18 -12.37
C ILE A 32 12.06 26.77 -12.80
N ARG A 33 11.06 26.94 -11.93
CA ARG A 33 9.65 26.63 -12.21
C ARG A 33 9.05 27.54 -13.28
N ALA A 34 9.46 28.80 -13.36
CA ALA A 34 9.04 29.75 -14.39
C ALA A 34 9.72 29.45 -15.73
N GLY A 35 11.01 29.09 -15.72
CA GLY A 35 11.75 28.60 -16.89
C GLY A 35 11.15 27.32 -17.49
N ALA A 36 10.61 26.43 -16.64
CA ALA A 36 9.91 25.22 -17.06
C ALA A 36 8.55 25.46 -17.76
N LYS A 37 7.99 26.68 -17.69
CA LYS A 37 6.68 27.01 -18.30
C LYS A 37 6.75 27.58 -19.72
N TYR A 38 7.93 27.97 -20.20
CA TYR A 38 8.12 28.58 -21.52
C TYR A 38 9.08 27.84 -22.46
N GLY A 39 9.62 26.68 -22.05
CA GLY A 39 10.49 25.84 -22.89
C GLY A 39 9.77 24.62 -23.42
N ARG A 40 9.64 24.52 -24.75
CA ARG A 40 9.18 23.32 -25.47
C ARG A 40 10.00 22.09 -25.06
N ALA A 41 9.32 20.94 -25.03
CA ALA A 41 9.91 19.62 -24.99
C ALA A 41 11.01 19.47 -26.07
N SER A 42 12.25 19.36 -25.63
CA SER A 42 13.32 18.67 -26.34
C SER A 42 14.40 18.31 -25.32
N THR A 43 14.24 17.18 -24.65
CA THR A 43 15.35 16.51 -23.96
C THR A 43 16.29 15.96 -25.03
N ARG A 44 17.10 16.83 -25.64
CA ARG A 44 18.35 16.35 -26.24
C ARG A 44 19.24 15.97 -25.06
N PRO A 45 19.76 14.74 -24.99
CA PRO A 45 20.79 14.42 -24.02
C PRO A 45 21.97 15.32 -24.36
N THR A 46 22.17 16.37 -23.56
CA THR A 46 23.41 17.14 -23.68
C THR A 46 24.46 16.28 -23.00
N ASP A 47 25.30 15.62 -23.80
CA ASP A 47 26.57 15.02 -23.38
C ASP A 47 27.52 16.13 -22.86
N LYS A 48 27.11 16.81 -21.80
CA LYS A 48 27.97 17.70 -21.05
C LYS A 48 28.85 16.78 -20.23
N LYS A 49 30.10 16.60 -20.68
CA LYS A 49 31.13 15.94 -19.87
C LYS A 49 31.06 16.55 -18.46
N PRO A 50 30.91 15.74 -17.40
CA PRO A 50 30.77 16.26 -16.06
C PRO A 50 31.97 17.16 -15.77
N THR A 51 31.69 18.35 -15.22
CA THR A 51 32.70 19.30 -14.78
C THR A 51 33.69 18.60 -13.84
N VAL A 52 34.95 19.08 -13.74
CA VAL A 52 36.00 18.43 -12.92
C VAL A 52 35.54 18.13 -11.48
N TRP A 53 34.69 18.98 -10.89
CA TRP A 53 34.09 18.78 -9.57
C TRP A 53 32.96 17.72 -9.51
N ALA A 54 32.37 17.37 -10.64
CA ALA A 54 31.36 16.32 -10.78
C ALA A 54 31.95 14.94 -11.13
N ARG A 55 33.28 14.84 -11.35
CA ARG A 55 33.96 13.56 -11.56
C ARG A 55 34.11 12.86 -10.20
N GLN A 56 33.26 11.89 -9.94
CA GLN A 56 33.39 11.03 -8.76
C GLN A 56 34.70 10.22 -8.82
N ASN A 57 35.39 10.07 -7.68
CA ASN A 57 36.59 9.25 -7.59
C ASN A 57 36.29 7.79 -8.00
N LYS A 58 37.22 7.17 -8.74
CA LYS A 58 37.03 5.82 -9.27
C LYS A 58 36.83 4.83 -8.11
N GLY A 59 35.71 4.12 -8.13
CA GLY A 59 35.35 3.12 -7.12
C GLY A 59 34.60 3.65 -5.90
N VAL A 60 34.27 4.95 -5.80
CA VAL A 60 33.43 5.44 -4.69
C VAL A 60 32.02 4.86 -4.75
N SER A 61 31.42 4.73 -5.94
CA SER A 61 30.12 4.05 -6.09
C SER A 61 30.20 2.58 -5.64
N SER A 62 31.29 1.88 -5.97
CA SER A 62 31.50 0.49 -5.54
C SER A 62 31.73 0.36 -4.04
N ARG A 63 32.42 1.32 -3.41
CA ARG A 63 32.59 1.38 -1.94
C ARG A 63 31.27 1.69 -1.24
N SER A 64 30.59 2.75 -1.68
CA SER A 64 29.25 3.12 -1.18
C SER A 64 28.25 1.96 -1.27
N LYS A 65 28.25 1.21 -2.38
CA LYS A 65 27.37 0.04 -2.54
C LYS A 65 27.77 -1.11 -1.61
N ARG A 66 29.07 -1.29 -1.34
CA ARG A 66 29.54 -2.29 -0.38
C ARG A 66 29.14 -1.90 1.04
N ASP A 67 29.32 -0.63 1.39
CA ASP A 67 28.96 -0.09 2.71
C ASP A 67 27.44 -0.17 2.92
N GLU A 68 26.62 0.08 1.89
CA GLU A 68 25.17 -0.14 1.93
C GLU A 68 24.79 -1.60 2.19
N VAL A 69 25.42 -2.55 1.48
CA VAL A 69 25.14 -3.98 1.67
C VAL A 69 25.54 -4.42 3.08
N GLN A 70 26.74 -4.05 3.53
CA GLN A 70 27.22 -4.36 4.88
C GLN A 70 26.29 -3.79 5.96
N HIS A 71 25.86 -2.54 5.80
CA HIS A 71 24.92 -1.93 6.72
C HIS A 71 23.57 -2.67 6.77
N MET A 72 23.04 -3.11 5.62
CA MET A 72 21.80 -3.90 5.59
C MET A 72 21.98 -5.25 6.28
N ASP A 73 23.08 -5.94 6.01
CA ASP A 73 23.41 -7.24 6.63
C ASP A 73 23.58 -7.11 8.15
N GLU A 74 24.23 -6.03 8.63
CA GLU A 74 24.40 -5.75 10.06
C GLU A 74 23.07 -5.49 10.76
N VAL A 75 22.20 -4.64 10.18
CA VAL A 75 20.87 -4.35 10.75
C VAL A 75 20.00 -5.61 10.80
N GLU A 76 20.03 -6.41 9.74
CA GLU A 76 19.32 -7.69 9.70
C GLU A 76 19.85 -8.66 10.76
N SER A 77 21.18 -8.78 10.90
CA SER A 77 21.81 -9.64 11.90
C SER A 77 21.43 -9.27 13.33
N HIS A 78 21.41 -7.98 13.68
CA HIS A 78 21.01 -7.51 15.01
C HIS A 78 19.51 -7.73 15.28
N SER A 79 18.66 -7.62 14.25
CA SER A 79 17.24 -7.95 14.37
C SER A 79 17.03 -9.45 14.63
N LEU A 80 17.77 -10.30 13.90
CA LEU A 80 17.73 -11.75 14.06
C LEU A 80 18.29 -12.20 15.41
N GLU A 81 19.37 -11.57 15.88
CA GLU A 81 19.99 -11.85 17.17
C GLU A 81 19.06 -11.50 18.34
N ARG A 82 18.42 -10.33 18.32
CA ARG A 82 17.39 -9.97 19.32
C ARG A 82 16.22 -10.95 19.30
N SER A 83 15.73 -11.31 18.11
CA SER A 83 14.66 -12.30 17.97
C SER A 83 15.08 -13.65 18.57
N ARG A 84 16.29 -14.11 18.27
CA ARG A 84 16.87 -15.34 18.82
C ARG A 84 16.97 -15.29 20.35
N GLU A 85 17.52 -14.22 20.91
CA GLU A 85 17.67 -14.05 22.36
C GLU A 85 16.30 -14.07 23.07
N THR A 86 15.27 -13.46 22.46
CA THR A 86 13.91 -13.51 23.01
C THR A 86 13.29 -14.91 22.93
N LEU A 87 13.55 -15.65 21.84
CA LEU A 87 13.09 -17.03 21.70
C LEU A 87 13.80 -17.96 22.68
N GLU A 88 15.10 -17.78 22.91
CA GLU A 88 15.87 -18.54 23.89
C GLU A 88 15.40 -18.25 25.32
N ARG A 89 15.12 -16.99 25.68
CA ARG A 89 14.50 -16.65 26.98
C ARG A 89 13.14 -17.32 27.15
N LYS A 90 12.29 -17.29 26.11
CA LYS A 90 10.98 -17.96 26.14
C LYS A 90 11.16 -19.47 26.31
N ALA A 91 12.06 -20.09 25.55
CA ALA A 91 12.34 -21.53 25.65
C ALA A 91 12.80 -21.91 27.06
N LYS A 92 13.71 -21.14 27.66
CA LYS A 92 14.15 -21.35 29.05
C LYS A 92 12.99 -21.25 30.04
N LEU A 93 12.12 -20.25 29.90
CA LEU A 93 10.93 -20.10 30.74
C LEU A 93 9.99 -21.31 30.61
N TYR A 94 9.75 -21.80 29.39
CA TYR A 94 8.96 -23.02 29.17
C TYR A 94 9.61 -24.27 29.76
N GLU A 95 10.94 -24.39 29.68
CA GLU A 95 11.67 -25.49 30.31
C GLU A 95 11.60 -25.43 31.84
N GLU A 96 11.64 -24.23 32.41
CA GLU A 96 11.50 -23.98 33.84
C GLU A 96 10.09 -24.32 34.33
N MET A 97 9.04 -23.87 33.62
CA MET A 97 7.66 -24.27 33.88
C MET A 97 7.47 -25.78 33.79
N ARG A 98 8.06 -26.41 32.77
CA ARG A 98 8.03 -27.87 32.60
C ARG A 98 8.72 -28.59 33.77
N LYS A 99 9.84 -28.06 34.27
CA LYS A 99 10.59 -28.65 35.40
C LYS A 99 9.89 -28.43 36.74
N ARG A 100 9.31 -27.24 36.97
CA ARG A 100 8.61 -26.90 38.22
C ARG A 100 7.34 -27.70 38.44
N ILE A 101 6.67 -28.14 37.37
CA ILE A 101 5.51 -29.05 37.48
C ILE A 101 5.91 -30.47 37.90
N HIS A 102 7.18 -30.85 37.73
CA HIS A 102 7.68 -32.17 38.14
C HIS A 102 8.24 -32.19 39.58
N SER A 103 8.31 -31.04 40.27
CA SER A 103 8.58 -30.99 41.71
C SER A 103 7.25 -31.00 42.47
N ASP A 104 7.01 -32.09 43.18
CA ASP A 104 5.85 -32.38 44.03
C ASP A 104 5.84 -31.53 45.32
N ASP A 105 6.00 -30.21 45.18
CA ASP A 105 5.97 -29.27 46.30
C ASP A 105 4.55 -28.68 46.41
N GLU A 106 3.79 -29.13 47.40
CA GLU A 106 2.34 -28.92 47.62
C GLU A 106 1.90 -27.51 48.05
N ASP A 107 2.72 -26.45 47.91
CA ASP A 107 2.45 -25.13 48.54
C ASP A 107 2.38 -23.92 47.57
N ASP A 108 2.04 -24.09 46.29
CA ASP A 108 2.02 -22.98 45.31
C ASP A 108 0.67 -22.83 44.58
N ASP A 109 -0.38 -22.59 45.36
CA ASP A 109 -1.78 -22.49 44.90
C ASP A 109 -2.20 -21.11 44.33
N GLU A 110 -1.29 -20.15 44.06
CA GLU A 110 -1.71 -18.79 43.66
C GLU A 110 -1.54 -18.41 42.18
N GLU A 111 -0.88 -19.21 41.32
CA GLU A 111 -0.82 -18.89 39.89
C GLU A 111 -0.73 -20.14 38.98
N GLY A 112 -1.70 -21.05 39.13
CA GLY A 112 -1.79 -22.27 38.33
C GLY A 112 -1.97 -21.99 36.83
N TYR A 113 -0.92 -22.23 36.04
CA TYR A 113 -1.00 -22.17 34.58
C TYR A 113 -2.06 -23.14 34.05
N LEU A 114 -3.08 -22.63 33.37
CA LEU A 114 -4.26 -23.37 32.85
C LEU A 114 -3.95 -24.43 31.76
N ILE A 115 -2.68 -24.73 31.52
CA ILE A 115 -2.23 -25.71 30.52
C ILE A 115 -1.67 -26.92 31.26
N ASP A 116 -2.33 -28.07 31.12
CA ASP A 116 -1.83 -29.36 31.62
C ASP A 116 -0.62 -29.80 30.77
N PHE A 117 0.59 -29.45 31.21
CA PHE A 117 1.82 -29.73 30.47
C PHE A 117 2.11 -31.24 30.34
N ASP A 118 1.64 -32.06 31.27
CA ASP A 118 1.78 -33.52 31.20
C ASP A 118 0.97 -34.11 30.04
N ARG A 119 -0.29 -33.71 29.89
CA ARG A 119 -1.14 -34.16 28.77
C ARG A 119 -0.55 -33.73 27.42
N LYS A 120 -0.05 -32.49 27.34
CA LYS A 120 0.58 -31.95 26.13
C LYS A 120 1.87 -32.70 25.75
N TYR A 121 2.67 -33.11 26.74
CA TYR A 121 3.89 -33.90 26.52
C TYR A 121 3.58 -35.26 25.90
N TRP A 122 2.57 -35.97 26.41
CA TRP A 122 2.14 -37.25 25.86
C TRP A 122 1.59 -37.11 24.44
N GLU A 123 0.75 -36.11 24.18
CA GLU A 123 0.23 -35.81 22.85
C GLU A 123 1.35 -35.46 21.85
N GLU A 124 2.35 -34.66 22.25
CA GLU A 124 3.48 -34.28 21.38
C GLU A 124 4.39 -35.47 21.06
N ARG A 125 4.65 -36.35 22.03
CA ARG A 125 5.45 -37.57 21.82
C ARG A 125 4.76 -38.56 20.89
N GLU A 126 3.45 -38.80 21.08
CA GLU A 126 2.67 -39.61 20.14
C GLU A 126 2.65 -38.98 18.74
N HIS A 127 2.55 -37.66 18.64
CA HIS A 127 2.64 -36.95 17.36
C HIS A 127 4.00 -37.07 16.68
N GLN A 128 5.12 -37.11 17.42
CA GLN A 128 6.44 -37.36 16.85
C GLN A 128 6.61 -38.81 16.39
N ASP A 129 6.14 -39.78 17.17
CA ASP A 129 6.24 -41.20 16.81
C ASP A 129 5.35 -41.54 15.60
N THR A 130 4.15 -40.95 15.53
CA THR A 130 3.29 -41.06 14.34
C THR A 130 3.88 -40.37 13.12
N LYS A 131 4.51 -39.19 13.26
CA LYS A 131 5.24 -38.54 12.15
C LYS A 131 6.41 -39.38 11.66
N LYS A 132 7.25 -39.91 12.57
CA LYS A 132 8.38 -40.79 12.23
C LYS A 132 7.91 -42.05 11.49
N ARG A 133 6.82 -42.68 11.95
CA ARG A 133 6.20 -43.82 11.26
C ARG A 133 5.72 -43.45 9.86
N LYS A 134 4.97 -42.35 9.71
CA LYS A 134 4.50 -41.86 8.40
C LYS A 134 5.63 -41.54 7.43
N THR A 135 6.69 -40.86 7.88
CA THR A 135 7.86 -40.54 7.02
C THR A 135 8.68 -41.76 6.61
N ARG A 136 8.59 -42.86 7.37
CA ARG A 136 9.25 -44.13 7.04
C ARG A 136 8.39 -44.93 6.07
N GLU A 137 7.08 -44.97 6.29
CA GLU A 137 6.11 -45.61 5.39
C GLU A 137 6.05 -44.92 4.02
N GLU A 138 6.16 -43.59 3.95
CA GLU A 138 6.16 -42.84 2.69
C GLU A 138 7.42 -43.05 1.83
N LYS A 139 8.53 -43.48 2.43
CA LYS A 139 9.78 -43.79 1.70
C LYS A 139 9.81 -45.20 1.07
N ASP A 140 8.99 -46.12 1.58
CA ASP A 140 8.99 -47.54 1.18
C ASP A 140 7.83 -47.89 0.22
N ILE A 141 7.03 -46.92 -0.22
CA ILE A 141 5.97 -47.10 -1.21
C ILE A 141 6.49 -46.59 -2.57
N PRO A 142 6.65 -47.45 -3.60
CA PRO A 142 6.90 -46.99 -4.96
C PRO A 142 5.75 -46.08 -5.39
N ALA A 143 6.06 -44.85 -5.79
CA ALA A 143 5.06 -43.93 -6.31
C ALA A 143 4.31 -44.63 -7.46
N PRO A 144 2.97 -44.75 -7.40
CA PRO A 144 2.24 -45.29 -8.54
C PRO A 144 2.49 -44.37 -9.74
N GLU A 145 2.93 -44.93 -10.87
CA GLU A 145 2.96 -44.22 -12.14
C GLU A 145 1.53 -43.93 -12.56
N VAL A 146 0.97 -42.83 -12.05
CA VAL A 146 -0.31 -42.31 -12.49
C VAL A 146 -0.02 -41.51 -13.75
N ASN A 147 -0.44 -42.02 -14.90
CA ASN A 147 -0.37 -41.27 -16.15
C ASN A 147 -1.09 -39.94 -15.96
N ASP A 148 -0.42 -38.83 -16.29
CA ASP A 148 -0.93 -37.46 -16.14
C ASP A 148 -2.24 -37.19 -16.93
N ASP A 149 -2.63 -38.12 -17.81
CA ASP A 149 -3.80 -38.07 -18.67
C ASP A 149 -5.15 -38.28 -17.92
N ASP A 150 -5.15 -38.93 -16.76
CA ASP A 150 -6.39 -39.29 -16.05
C ASP A 150 -6.89 -38.23 -15.03
N ASP A 151 -6.09 -37.18 -14.75
CA ASP A 151 -6.43 -36.15 -13.75
C ASP A 151 -6.45 -34.72 -14.35
N PRO A 152 -7.49 -34.30 -15.07
CA PRO A 152 -7.52 -33.00 -15.74
C PRO A 152 -7.50 -31.82 -14.76
N TRP A 153 -6.95 -30.69 -15.22
CA TRP A 153 -7.02 -29.42 -14.50
C TRP A 153 -8.46 -28.87 -14.52
N VAL A 154 -8.98 -28.52 -13.35
CA VAL A 154 -10.32 -27.97 -13.17
C VAL A 154 -10.23 -26.63 -12.45
N GLU A 155 -11.06 -25.67 -12.86
CA GLU A 155 -11.21 -24.38 -12.17
C GLU A 155 -12.11 -24.57 -10.93
N TYR A 156 -11.58 -24.25 -9.76
CA TYR A 156 -12.27 -24.34 -8.47
C TYR A 156 -12.32 -22.98 -7.80
N GLU A 157 -13.47 -22.63 -7.25
CA GLU A 157 -13.64 -21.44 -6.40
C GLU A 157 -13.31 -21.79 -4.96
N ASP A 158 -12.22 -21.21 -4.45
CA ASP A 158 -11.79 -21.29 -3.06
C ASP A 158 -12.84 -20.67 -2.11
N GLU A 159 -12.78 -20.97 -0.81
CA GLU A 159 -13.70 -20.48 0.23
C GLU A 159 -13.78 -18.94 0.32
N PHE A 160 -12.77 -18.28 -0.24
CA PHE A 160 -12.65 -16.82 -0.33
C PHE A 160 -13.17 -16.24 -1.67
N GLY A 161 -13.83 -17.04 -2.51
CA GLY A 161 -14.41 -16.61 -3.80
C GLY A 161 -13.38 -16.33 -4.89
N ARG A 162 -12.19 -16.92 -4.81
CA ARG A 162 -11.13 -16.78 -5.83
C ARG A 162 -11.10 -18.03 -6.69
N THR A 163 -11.10 -17.86 -8.01
CA THR A 163 -10.91 -18.97 -8.95
C THR A 163 -9.45 -19.41 -8.96
N ARG A 164 -9.20 -20.70 -8.71
CA ARG A 164 -7.86 -21.34 -8.77
C ARG A 164 -7.96 -22.59 -9.62
N THR A 165 -6.96 -22.82 -10.48
CA THR A 165 -6.83 -24.06 -11.24
C THR A 165 -6.12 -25.12 -10.39
N ILE A 166 -6.78 -26.24 -10.14
CA ILE A 166 -6.23 -27.38 -9.40
C ILE A 166 -6.54 -28.68 -10.14
N ARG A 167 -5.78 -29.74 -9.87
CA ARG A 167 -6.09 -31.08 -10.39
C ARG A 167 -7.41 -31.59 -9.79
N LYS A 168 -8.19 -32.35 -10.57
CA LYS A 168 -9.51 -32.86 -10.15
C LYS A 168 -9.42 -33.73 -8.88
N SER A 169 -8.34 -34.47 -8.70
CA SER A 169 -8.08 -35.26 -7.47
C SER A 169 -7.87 -34.41 -6.21
N GLN A 170 -7.45 -33.17 -6.34
CA GLN A 170 -7.15 -32.24 -5.24
C GLN A 170 -8.34 -31.34 -4.90
N LEU A 171 -9.44 -31.45 -5.63
CA LEU A 171 -10.66 -30.69 -5.37
C LEU A 171 -11.15 -31.01 -3.95
N PRO A 172 -11.40 -30.00 -3.08
CA PRO A 172 -11.94 -30.24 -1.76
C PRO A 172 -13.27 -30.96 -1.88
N GLN A 173 -13.29 -32.25 -1.59
CA GLN A 173 -14.52 -33.03 -1.63
C GLN A 173 -15.39 -32.49 -0.51
N GLN A 174 -16.45 -31.78 -0.88
CA GLN A 174 -17.46 -31.29 0.04
C GLN A 174 -17.94 -32.50 0.83
N ARG A 175 -17.48 -32.62 2.07
CA ARG A 175 -18.00 -33.63 2.99
C ARG A 175 -19.47 -33.28 3.11
N GLU A 176 -20.33 -34.03 2.42
CA GLU A 176 -21.75 -34.08 2.69
C GLU A 176 -21.85 -34.18 4.21
N ARG A 177 -22.25 -33.06 4.81
CA ARG A 177 -22.35 -32.90 6.25
C ARG A 177 -23.49 -33.84 6.60
N SER A 178 -23.16 -35.09 6.91
CA SER A 178 -24.11 -36.08 7.43
C SER A 178 -25.03 -35.35 8.41
N PRO A 179 -26.36 -35.44 8.25
CA PRO A 179 -27.30 -34.60 8.98
C PRO A 179 -26.94 -34.66 10.46
N SER A 180 -26.49 -33.53 10.97
CA SER A 180 -26.04 -33.41 12.36
C SER A 180 -27.14 -33.94 13.27
N PRO A 181 -26.82 -34.82 14.25
CA PRO A 181 -27.80 -35.17 15.26
C PRO A 181 -28.30 -33.87 15.90
N SER A 182 -29.62 -33.73 15.92
CA SER A 182 -30.38 -32.59 16.42
C SER A 182 -29.75 -31.90 17.64
N PRO A 183 -29.69 -30.56 17.70
CA PRO A 183 -29.14 -29.84 18.85
C PRO A 183 -30.17 -29.87 19.99
N SER A 184 -30.23 -30.95 20.75
CA SER A 184 -31.05 -31.06 21.97
C SER A 184 -30.33 -30.54 23.22
N ARG A 185 -29.28 -29.75 23.07
CA ARG A 185 -28.64 -29.05 24.18
C ARG A 185 -28.56 -27.57 23.86
N SER A 186 -29.68 -26.89 24.09
CA SER A 186 -29.66 -25.46 24.38
C SER A 186 -28.61 -25.26 25.47
N PRO A 187 -27.52 -24.51 25.23
CA PRO A 187 -26.73 -24.04 26.35
C PRO A 187 -27.69 -23.18 27.18
N SER A 188 -27.93 -23.55 28.42
CA SER A 188 -28.57 -22.66 29.40
C SER A 188 -27.91 -21.28 29.24
N PRO A 189 -28.68 -20.18 29.25
CA PRO A 189 -28.08 -18.86 29.19
C PRO A 189 -27.23 -18.71 30.45
N MET A 190 -25.93 -18.94 30.29
CA MET A 190 -24.93 -18.51 31.25
C MET A 190 -25.23 -17.03 31.48
N ASN A 191 -25.34 -16.68 32.76
CA ASN A 191 -25.76 -15.39 33.27
C ASN A 191 -25.29 -14.23 32.40
N ASP A 192 -26.14 -13.21 32.23
CA ASP A 192 -25.77 -11.89 31.74
C ASP A 192 -24.68 -11.31 32.65
N ASP A 193 -23.43 -11.76 32.49
CA ASP A 193 -22.26 -11.00 32.89
C ASP A 193 -22.34 -9.73 32.05
N LYS A 194 -22.92 -8.68 32.64
CA LYS A 194 -22.84 -7.32 32.13
C LYS A 194 -21.42 -7.13 31.66
N PHE A 195 -21.25 -6.98 30.35
CA PHE A 195 -20.00 -6.57 29.75
C PHE A 195 -19.74 -5.14 30.23
N GLU A 196 -19.17 -5.00 31.42
CA GLU A 196 -18.62 -3.75 31.90
C GLU A 196 -17.42 -3.47 31.00
N PRO A 197 -17.47 -2.40 30.18
CA PRO A 197 -16.35 -2.08 29.31
C PRO A 197 -15.14 -1.85 30.21
N ALA A 198 -14.12 -2.71 30.05
CA ALA A 198 -12.91 -2.63 30.85
C ALA A 198 -12.42 -1.18 30.97
N ASP A 199 -12.14 -0.74 32.20
CA ASP A 199 -11.70 0.62 32.48
C ASP A 199 -10.51 0.96 31.60
N ARG A 200 -10.73 1.85 30.63
CA ARG A 200 -9.71 2.21 29.63
C ARG A 200 -8.48 2.86 30.27
N ALA A 201 -8.64 3.40 31.48
CA ALA A 201 -7.58 4.00 32.28
C ALA A 201 -6.48 3.01 32.69
N SER A 202 -6.76 1.69 32.74
CA SER A 202 -5.76 0.67 33.09
C SER A 202 -5.14 -0.04 31.88
N ILE A 203 -5.45 0.40 30.65
CA ILE A 203 -4.89 -0.22 29.44
C ILE A 203 -3.43 0.20 29.31
N ARG A 204 -2.53 -0.78 29.45
CA ARG A 204 -1.12 -0.58 29.15
C ARG A 204 -0.98 -0.28 27.66
N HIS A 205 -0.45 0.90 27.36
CA HIS A 205 -0.23 1.32 25.99
C HIS A 205 0.80 0.47 25.26
N TYR A 206 0.66 0.42 23.94
CA TYR A 206 1.60 -0.27 23.07
C TYR A 206 3.01 0.32 23.17
N ASP A 207 3.97 -0.54 23.51
CA ASP A 207 5.40 -0.24 23.60
C ASP A 207 6.16 -0.93 22.48
N SER A 208 6.73 -0.10 21.60
CA SER A 208 7.46 -0.55 20.43
C SER A 208 8.72 -1.33 20.73
N THR A 209 9.39 -1.01 21.84
CA THR A 209 10.68 -1.61 22.18
C THR A 209 10.58 -3.13 22.43
N ARG A 210 9.37 -3.61 22.74
CA ARG A 210 9.07 -5.02 23.01
C ARG A 210 8.61 -5.80 21.77
N GLU A 211 8.30 -5.13 20.67
CA GLU A 211 7.87 -5.78 19.44
C GLU A 211 9.08 -6.24 18.63
N VAL A 212 9.05 -7.51 18.23
CA VAL A 212 10.13 -8.16 17.47
C VAL A 212 9.94 -8.03 15.94
N ARG A 213 8.74 -7.64 15.48
CA ARG A 213 8.43 -7.47 14.06
C ARG A 213 9.10 -6.24 13.46
N THR A 214 9.51 -6.36 12.20
CA THR A 214 10.01 -5.25 11.39
C THR A 214 8.91 -4.24 11.12
N ARG A 215 9.22 -2.96 11.33
CA ARG A 215 8.30 -1.84 11.14
C ARG A 215 8.45 -1.24 9.76
N GLY A 216 7.34 -0.84 9.15
CA GLY A 216 7.33 -0.19 7.85
C GLY A 216 7.81 1.26 7.89
N VAL A 217 8.02 1.83 6.70
CA VAL A 217 8.28 3.27 6.53
C VAL A 217 7.10 4.10 7.06
N GLY A 218 7.39 5.16 7.83
CA GLY A 218 6.37 5.97 8.47
C GLY A 218 5.88 5.45 9.84
N PHE A 219 6.57 4.46 10.41
CA PHE A 219 6.35 4.09 11.81
C PHE A 219 6.72 5.25 12.75
N TYR A 220 5.82 5.59 13.67
CA TYR A 220 5.99 6.61 14.69
C TYR A 220 5.77 6.00 16.07
N GLN A 221 6.77 6.06 16.95
CA GLN A 221 6.65 5.58 18.32
C GLN A 221 6.18 6.70 19.24
N PHE A 222 5.10 6.46 19.96
CA PHE A 222 4.64 7.36 21.01
C PHE A 222 5.50 7.28 22.27
N ALA A 223 5.52 8.36 23.04
CA ALA A 223 6.06 8.35 24.38
C ALA A 223 5.33 7.32 25.27
N LEU A 224 6.05 6.79 26.26
CA LEU A 224 5.48 5.93 27.30
C LEU A 224 4.77 6.76 28.38
N ASP A 225 5.14 8.03 28.52
CA ASP A 225 4.48 8.98 29.41
C ASP A 225 3.15 9.45 28.81
N GLU A 226 2.11 9.52 29.64
CA GLU A 226 0.74 9.78 29.18
C GLU A 226 0.59 11.21 28.66
N GLU A 227 1.19 12.17 29.36
CA GLU A 227 1.12 13.60 28.99
C GLU A 227 1.78 13.85 27.63
N GLU A 228 3.02 13.37 27.44
CA GLU A 228 3.73 13.51 26.17
C GLU A 228 3.03 12.75 25.03
N ARG A 229 2.45 11.59 25.31
CA ARG A 229 1.67 10.83 24.33
C ARG A 229 0.45 11.63 23.88
N ASP A 230 -0.27 12.24 24.81
CA ASP A 230 -1.46 13.03 24.51
C ASP A 230 -1.12 14.25 23.68
N GLU A 231 -0.03 14.95 23.98
CA GLU A 231 0.48 16.05 23.17
C GLU A 231 0.84 15.59 21.74
N GLN A 232 1.51 14.45 21.61
CA GLN A 232 1.84 13.87 20.30
C GLN A 232 0.58 13.50 19.51
N MET A 233 -0.43 12.94 20.18
CA MET A 233 -1.73 12.61 19.59
C MET A 233 -2.50 13.85 19.15
N GLN A 234 -2.51 14.91 19.98
CA GLN A 234 -3.12 16.19 19.63
C GLN A 234 -2.46 16.80 18.40
N ARG A 235 -1.12 16.84 18.37
CA ARG A 235 -0.36 17.34 17.23
C ARG A 235 -0.65 16.58 15.94
N LEU A 236 -0.77 15.25 15.99
CA LEU A 236 -1.14 14.44 14.81
C LEU A 236 -2.57 14.73 14.36
N ASN A 237 -3.49 14.96 15.30
CA ASN A 237 -4.86 15.35 14.99
C ASN A 237 -4.94 16.74 14.35
N GLU A 238 -4.12 17.70 14.79
CA GLU A 238 -4.02 19.03 14.16
C GLU A 238 -3.56 18.91 12.71
N ILE A 239 -2.46 18.19 12.46
CA ILE A 239 -1.95 17.95 11.09
C ILE A 239 -3.03 17.27 10.24
N ARG A 240 -3.76 16.30 10.81
CA ARG A 240 -4.87 15.67 10.11
C ARG A 240 -5.96 16.69 9.75
N GLN A 241 -6.38 17.54 10.68
CA GLN A 241 -7.40 18.56 10.41
C GLN A 241 -6.94 19.55 9.33
N GLU A 242 -5.69 20.00 9.37
CA GLU A 242 -5.11 20.87 8.33
C GLU A 242 -5.16 20.21 6.94
N THR A 243 -4.75 18.95 6.84
CA THR A 243 -4.78 18.21 5.57
C THR A 243 -6.20 17.97 5.07
N GLU A 244 -7.15 17.69 5.97
CA GLU A 244 -8.56 17.53 5.64
C GLU A 244 -9.16 18.85 5.13
N MET A 245 -8.85 19.97 5.77
CA MET A 245 -9.28 21.30 5.34
C MET A 245 -8.67 21.68 3.99
N ALA A 246 -7.37 21.42 3.79
CA ALA A 246 -6.71 21.64 2.50
C ALA A 246 -7.36 20.81 1.37
N ARG A 247 -7.69 19.54 1.65
CA ARG A 247 -8.40 18.67 0.70
C ARG A 247 -9.81 19.18 0.39
N LYS A 248 -10.58 19.62 1.39
CA LYS A 248 -11.91 20.22 1.20
C LYS A 248 -11.83 21.49 0.37
N ASN A 249 -10.86 22.37 0.67
CA ASN A 249 -10.63 23.59 -0.08
C ASN A 249 -10.27 23.29 -1.54
N ALA A 250 -9.35 22.36 -1.80
CA ALA A 250 -8.98 21.94 -3.15
C ALA A 250 -10.18 21.38 -3.94
N LYS A 251 -11.01 20.55 -3.30
CA LYS A 251 -12.25 20.04 -3.90
C LYS A 251 -13.22 21.16 -4.24
N SER A 252 -13.46 22.09 -3.32
CA SER A 252 -14.36 23.23 -3.56
C SER A 252 -13.88 24.15 -4.69
N VAL A 253 -12.56 24.38 -4.80
CA VAL A 253 -11.97 25.16 -5.89
C VAL A 253 -12.12 24.42 -7.22
N ALA A 254 -11.89 23.10 -7.23
CA ALA A 254 -12.10 22.28 -8.42
C ALA A 254 -13.56 22.28 -8.88
N GLU A 255 -14.51 22.19 -7.95
CA GLU A 255 -15.95 22.28 -8.24
C GLU A 255 -16.35 23.65 -8.79
N ARG A 256 -15.87 24.75 -8.20
CA ARG A 256 -16.08 26.12 -8.72
C ARG A 256 -15.53 26.27 -10.13
N ARG A 257 -14.34 25.71 -10.41
CA ARG A 257 -13.74 25.71 -11.74
C ARG A 257 -14.58 24.90 -12.74
N LYS A 258 -15.07 23.72 -12.33
CA LYS A 258 -15.95 22.87 -13.14
C LYS A 258 -17.27 23.58 -13.46
N ALA A 259 -17.90 24.23 -12.49
CA ALA A 259 -19.12 25.00 -12.69
C ALA A 259 -18.93 26.18 -13.66
N MET A 260 -17.82 26.91 -13.54
CA MET A 260 -17.48 27.98 -14.50
C MET A 260 -17.28 27.45 -15.91
N LEU A 261 -16.56 26.33 -16.07
CA LEU A 261 -16.36 25.67 -17.36
C LEU A 261 -17.68 25.20 -17.97
N GLN A 262 -18.57 24.61 -17.17
CA GLN A 262 -19.91 24.17 -17.61
C GLN A 262 -20.77 25.35 -18.07
N LYS A 263 -20.79 26.46 -17.32
CA LYS A 263 -21.50 27.68 -17.73
C LYS A 263 -20.95 28.23 -19.05
N ASN A 264 -19.62 28.24 -19.21
CA ASN A 264 -19.01 28.70 -20.46
C ASN A 264 -19.35 27.77 -21.63
N ALA A 265 -19.30 26.45 -21.43
CA ALA A 265 -19.70 25.45 -22.42
C ALA A 265 -21.17 25.61 -22.84
N GLN A 266 -22.08 25.82 -21.88
CA GLN A 266 -23.50 26.10 -22.16
C GLN A 266 -23.68 27.39 -22.98
N ARG A 267 -22.94 28.46 -22.64
CA ARG A 267 -22.99 29.73 -23.38
C ARG A 267 -22.49 29.56 -24.83
N ILE A 268 -21.42 28.80 -25.05
CA ILE A 268 -20.91 28.48 -26.38
C ILE A 268 -21.94 27.64 -27.14
N HIS A 269 -22.52 26.62 -26.51
CA HIS A 269 -23.54 25.77 -27.11
C HIS A 269 -24.79 26.58 -27.51
N ALA A 270 -25.31 27.44 -26.62
CA ALA A 270 -26.45 28.31 -26.89
C ALA A 270 -26.15 29.27 -28.05
N ARG A 271 -24.96 29.90 -28.06
CA ARG A 271 -24.54 30.77 -29.17
C ARG A 271 -24.47 30.00 -30.50
N ARG A 272 -23.96 28.77 -30.48
CA ARG A 272 -23.89 27.90 -31.67
C ARG A 272 -25.29 27.51 -32.16
N ALA A 273 -26.21 27.18 -31.25
CA ALA A 273 -27.60 26.87 -31.58
C ALA A 273 -28.32 28.08 -32.18
N GLN A 274 -28.14 29.28 -31.63
CA GLN A 274 -28.68 30.52 -32.20
C GLN A 274 -28.14 30.80 -33.60
N LEU A 275 -26.84 30.62 -33.82
CA LEU A 275 -26.24 30.77 -35.16
C LEU A 275 -26.80 29.73 -36.14
N GLN A 276 -27.01 28.49 -35.72
CA GLN A 276 -27.63 27.46 -36.56
C GLN A 276 -29.10 27.76 -36.86
N ALA A 277 -29.88 28.24 -35.89
CA ALA A 277 -31.27 28.64 -36.09
C ALA A 277 -31.38 29.83 -37.06
N LYS A 278 -30.49 30.82 -36.92
CA LYS A 278 -30.39 31.94 -37.89
C LYS A 278 -30.05 31.44 -39.29
N ARG A 279 -29.08 30.54 -39.44
CA ARG A 279 -28.74 29.92 -40.74
C ARG A 279 -29.91 29.12 -41.34
N ARG A 280 -30.71 28.44 -40.51
CA ARG A 280 -31.89 27.67 -40.96
C ARG A 280 -33.04 28.59 -41.42
N ASN A 281 -33.23 29.72 -40.76
CA ASN A 281 -34.28 30.69 -41.08
C ASN A 281 -33.90 31.70 -42.18
N ASP A 282 -32.70 31.62 -42.75
CA ASP A 282 -32.25 32.51 -43.83
C ASP A 282 -32.65 31.93 -45.21
N PRO A 283 -33.67 32.47 -45.90
CA PRO A 283 -34.25 31.85 -47.10
C PRO A 283 -33.31 31.87 -48.32
N GLN A 284 -32.27 32.70 -48.33
CA GLN A 284 -31.29 32.76 -49.42
C GLN A 284 -30.28 31.61 -49.40
N GLN A 285 -30.01 30.96 -48.26
CA GLN A 285 -29.05 29.85 -48.19
C GLN A 285 -29.68 28.48 -48.48
N GLN A 286 -30.99 28.30 -48.29
CA GLN A 286 -31.68 27.05 -48.64
C GLN A 286 -31.65 26.76 -50.14
N GLN A 287 -31.70 27.79 -50.99
CA GLN A 287 -31.53 27.64 -52.45
C GLN A 287 -30.08 27.32 -52.87
N SER A 288 -29.08 27.75 -52.08
CA SER A 288 -27.67 27.45 -52.36
C SER A 288 -27.20 26.07 -51.88
N GLN A 289 -27.82 25.51 -50.83
CA GLN A 289 -27.49 24.16 -50.34
C GLN A 289 -28.16 23.03 -51.14
N SER A 290 -29.32 23.28 -51.77
CA SER A 290 -29.89 22.33 -52.75
C SER A 290 -29.09 22.26 -54.06
N GLN A 291 -28.23 23.25 -54.33
CA GLN A 291 -27.34 23.26 -55.50
C GLN A 291 -25.90 22.81 -55.20
N SER A 292 -25.53 22.60 -53.93
CA SER A 292 -24.16 22.22 -53.53
C SER A 292 -24.03 20.78 -53.01
N GLN A 293 -24.90 19.87 -53.45
CA GLN A 293 -24.56 18.45 -53.39
C GLN A 293 -23.55 18.16 -54.51
N PHE A 294 -22.25 18.28 -54.21
CA PHE A 294 -21.20 17.75 -55.08
C PHE A 294 -21.30 16.22 -55.01
N THR A 295 -22.16 15.63 -55.85
CA THR A 295 -22.14 14.19 -56.07
C THR A 295 -20.85 13.88 -56.82
N VAL A 296 -19.93 13.18 -56.17
CA VAL A 296 -18.67 12.73 -56.80
C VAL A 296 -19.03 11.65 -57.82
N ASN A 297 -19.31 12.06 -59.05
CA ASN A 297 -19.53 11.17 -60.18
C ASN A 297 -18.22 10.99 -60.96
N GLU A 298 -18.07 9.86 -61.68
CA GLU A 298 -16.86 9.57 -62.47
C GLU A 298 -16.54 10.67 -63.50
N GLU A 299 -17.58 11.30 -64.04
CA GLU A 299 -17.46 12.42 -64.99
C GLU A 299 -16.85 13.69 -64.35
N SER A 300 -17.19 13.98 -63.09
CA SER A 300 -16.61 15.11 -62.34
C SER A 300 -15.13 14.87 -62.01
N VAL A 301 -14.76 13.63 -61.69
CA VAL A 301 -13.37 13.24 -61.42
C VAL A 301 -12.54 13.30 -62.70
N SER A 302 -13.05 12.78 -63.82
CA SER A 302 -12.35 12.81 -65.10
C SER A 302 -12.16 14.23 -65.62
N LYS A 303 -13.15 15.12 -65.43
CA LYS A 303 -13.04 16.54 -65.80
C LYS A 303 -11.98 17.28 -64.98
N PHE A 304 -11.87 16.97 -63.68
CA PHE A 304 -10.80 17.51 -62.83
C PHE A 304 -9.43 17.01 -63.26
N LEU A 305 -9.27 15.70 -63.49
CA LEU A 305 -8.00 15.13 -63.95
C LEU A 305 -7.57 15.68 -65.32
N LYS A 306 -8.52 15.91 -66.23
CA LYS A 306 -8.25 16.54 -67.53
C LYS A 306 -7.80 17.99 -67.39
N ALA A 307 -8.40 18.75 -66.46
CA ALA A 307 -7.99 20.12 -66.16
C ALA A 307 -6.60 20.21 -65.50
N VAL A 308 -6.27 19.26 -64.62
CA VAL A 308 -4.92 19.14 -64.03
C VAL A 308 -3.90 18.84 -65.13
N ARG A 309 -4.24 17.93 -66.06
CA ARG A 309 -3.37 17.60 -67.20
C ARG A 309 -3.14 18.79 -68.13
N SER A 310 -4.19 19.56 -68.47
CA SER A 310 -4.03 20.74 -69.33
C SER A 310 -3.18 21.85 -68.70
N ASN A 311 -3.23 22.00 -67.37
CA ASN A 311 -2.39 22.96 -66.65
C ASN A 311 -0.92 22.51 -66.51
N LEU A 312 -0.63 21.23 -66.75
CA LEU A 312 0.73 20.68 -66.79
C LEU A 312 1.32 20.71 -68.20
N GLU A 313 0.48 20.75 -69.23
CA GLU A 313 0.85 20.81 -70.65
C GLU A 313 0.91 22.26 -71.20
N SER A 314 0.59 23.28 -70.38
CA SER A 314 0.72 24.72 -70.70
C SER A 314 1.93 25.33 -70.00
#